data_AF-X6FPB1-F1
#
_entry.id   AF-X6FPB1-F1
#
_cell.length_a   1.000
_cell.length_b   1.000
_cell.length_c   1.000
_cell.angle_alpha   90.00
_cell.angle_beta   90.00
_cell.angle_gamma   90.00
#
_symmetry.space_group_name_H-M   'P 1'
#
loop_
_entity.id
_entity.type
_entity.pdbx_description
1 polymer ?
#
loop_
_entity_poly.entity_id
_entity_poly.type
_entity_poly.pdbx_seq_one_letter_code
_entity_poly.pdbx_strand_id
1 'polypeptide(L)'
;MHRVFENFVEQLSASVDAADLCEAMASAAAGFDFPLFAYFTYPSASGDAPQLISNYPSSWTSRYLQQRYHSLDPVILRGLCAGCKAGIHSIGVWIALGTVCRIRSNKF
;
A
#
# COMPACT_ATOMS: atom_id res chain seq x y z
N MET A 1 13.27 16.25 -1.05
CA MET A 1 12.16 15.82 -1.94
C MET A 1 12.65 15.28 -3.27
N HIS A 2 13.33 16.06 -4.12
CA HIS A 2 13.73 15.59 -5.46
C HIS A 2 14.64 14.34 -5.44
N ARG A 3 15.73 14.37 -4.66
CA ARG A 3 16.66 13.24 -4.53
C ARG A 3 16.03 11.95 -4.01
N VAL A 4 15.06 12.07 -3.09
CA VAL A 4 14.34 10.90 -2.54
C VAL A 4 13.52 10.24 -3.65
N PHE A 5 12.89 11.05 -4.50
CA PHE A 5 12.13 10.57 -5.64
C PHE A 5 13.02 9.95 -6.73
N GLU A 6 14.15 10.58 -7.08
CA GLU A 6 15.10 10.03 -8.05
C GLU A 6 15.63 8.66 -7.61
N ASN A 7 16.10 8.57 -6.36
CA ASN A 7 16.58 7.32 -5.78
C ASN A 7 15.49 6.25 -5.76
N PHE A 8 14.23 6.63 -5.47
CA PHE A 8 13.11 5.72 -5.51
C PHE A 8 12.88 5.16 -6.92
N VAL A 9 12.90 6.01 -7.95
CA VAL A 9 12.71 5.58 -9.35
C VAL A 9 13.85 4.64 -9.80
N GLU A 10 15.07 4.92 -9.39
CA GLU A 10 16.23 4.06 -9.67
C GLU A 10 16.08 2.69 -8.99
N GLN A 11 15.79 2.66 -7.69
CA GLN A 11 15.58 1.42 -6.93
C GLN A 11 14.40 0.61 -7.48
N LEU A 12 13.31 1.28 -7.85
CA LEU A 12 12.14 0.65 -8.46
C LEU A 12 12.47 0.01 -9.81
N SER A 13 13.28 0.68 -10.63
CA SER A 13 13.70 0.18 -11.95
C SER A 13 14.65 -1.02 -11.84
N ALA A 14 15.41 -1.11 -10.76
CA ALA A 14 16.32 -2.22 -10.48
C ALA A 14 15.64 -3.41 -9.77
N SER A 15 14.41 -3.25 -9.26
CA SER A 15 13.71 -4.28 -8.50
C SER A 15 13.29 -5.45 -9.40
N VAL A 16 13.61 -6.68 -9.00
CA VAL A 16 13.25 -7.88 -9.79
C VAL A 16 12.14 -8.71 -9.14
N ASP A 17 11.89 -8.52 -7.84
CA ASP A 17 10.84 -9.23 -7.11
C ASP A 17 10.10 -8.34 -6.09
N ALA A 18 9.16 -8.98 -5.36
CA ALA A 18 8.34 -8.29 -4.37
C ALA A 18 9.12 -7.83 -3.12
N ALA A 19 10.23 -8.49 -2.79
CA ALA A 19 11.09 -8.09 -1.68
C ALA A 19 11.89 -6.85 -2.04
N ASP A 20 12.48 -6.81 -3.24
CA ASP A 20 13.15 -5.62 -3.77
C ASP A 20 12.20 -4.42 -3.83
N LEU A 21 10.97 -4.65 -4.34
CA LEU A 21 9.93 -3.62 -4.37
C LEU A 21 9.57 -3.14 -2.95
N CYS A 22 9.48 -4.05 -1.98
CA CYS A 22 9.20 -3.71 -0.59
C CYS A 22 10.30 -2.82 -0.01
N GLU A 23 11.56 -3.15 -0.25
CA GLU A 23 12.71 -2.36 0.21
C GLU A 23 12.79 -0.99 -0.46
N ALA A 24 12.58 -0.91 -1.78
CA ALA A 24 12.54 0.36 -2.51
C ALA A 24 11.45 1.30 -1.95
N MET A 25 10.27 0.76 -1.68
CA MET A 25 9.16 1.50 -1.09
C MET A 25 9.42 1.91 0.37
N ALA A 26 10.05 1.04 1.17
CA ALA A 26 10.43 1.33 2.55
C ALA A 26 11.47 2.47 2.61
N SER A 27 12.50 2.39 1.77
CA SER A 27 13.56 3.38 1.61
C SER A 27 12.99 4.75 1.22
N ALA A 28 12.10 4.78 0.23
CA ALA A 28 11.44 6.00 -0.19
C ALA A 28 10.57 6.60 0.92
N ALA A 29 9.75 5.76 1.58
CA ALA A 29 8.90 6.19 2.69
C ALA A 29 9.73 6.79 3.84
N ALA A 30 10.82 6.14 4.23
CA ALA A 30 11.75 6.64 5.23
C ALA A 30 12.40 7.97 4.83
N GLY A 31 12.75 8.13 3.54
CA GLY A 31 13.25 9.41 3.00
C GLY A 31 12.23 10.56 3.04
N PHE A 32 10.95 10.26 3.23
CA PHE A 32 9.87 11.22 3.47
C PHE A 32 9.39 11.25 4.94
N ASP A 33 10.17 10.66 5.86
CA ASP A 33 9.84 10.56 7.29
C ASP A 33 8.56 9.75 7.59
N PHE A 34 8.18 8.82 6.70
CA PHE A 34 7.13 7.85 6.95
C PHE A 34 7.74 6.53 7.46
N PRO A 35 7.53 6.19 8.74
CA PRO A 35 8.08 4.95 9.30
C PRO A 35 7.39 3.70 8.75
N LEU A 36 6.18 3.85 8.19
CA LEU A 36 5.37 2.76 7.66
C LEU A 36 4.84 3.11 6.27
N PHE A 37 4.75 2.09 5.41
CA PHE A 37 4.13 2.17 4.10
C PHE A 37 3.29 0.92 3.84
N ALA A 38 2.35 1.05 2.91
CA ALA A 38 1.60 -0.06 2.36
C ALA A 38 1.35 0.18 0.87
N TYR A 39 1.55 -0.86 0.06
CA TYR A 39 1.19 -0.92 -1.34
C TYR A 39 0.19 -2.06 -1.52
N PHE A 40 -1.01 -1.71 -1.98
CA PHE A 40 -2.13 -2.63 -2.06
C PHE A 40 -2.64 -2.70 -3.49
N THR A 41 -2.76 -3.92 -4.03
CA THR A 41 -3.40 -4.14 -5.33
C THR A 41 -4.82 -4.66 -5.10
N TYR A 42 -5.78 -3.94 -5.67
CA TYR A 42 -7.18 -4.37 -5.64
C TYR A 42 -7.41 -5.34 -6.82
N PRO A 43 -7.99 -6.53 -6.57
CA PRO A 43 -8.21 -7.51 -7.63
C PRO A 43 -9.19 -6.97 -8.68
N SER A 44 -8.77 -6.96 -9.95
CA SER A 44 -9.59 -6.49 -11.09
C SER A 44 -10.63 -7.52 -11.52
N ALA A 45 -10.39 -8.80 -11.25
CA ALA A 45 -11.27 -9.91 -11.60
C ALA A 45 -11.84 -10.60 -10.36
N SER A 46 -13.05 -11.11 -10.49
CA SER A 46 -13.68 -11.94 -9.48
C SER A 46 -12.91 -13.25 -9.31
N GLY A 47 -12.11 -13.36 -8.25
CA GLY A 47 -11.34 -14.56 -7.91
C GLY A 47 -9.90 -14.30 -7.49
N ASP A 48 -9.32 -13.16 -7.89
CA ASP A 48 -7.96 -12.82 -7.50
C ASP A 48 -7.89 -12.37 -6.03
N ALA A 49 -6.88 -12.85 -5.31
CA ALA A 49 -6.62 -12.40 -3.95
C ALA A 49 -5.95 -11.02 -3.98
N PRO A 50 -6.36 -10.09 -3.10
CA PRO A 50 -5.65 -8.82 -2.96
C PRO A 50 -4.20 -9.04 -2.54
N GLN A 51 -3.26 -8.32 -3.14
CA GLN A 51 -1.87 -8.34 -2.67
C GLN A 51 -1.56 -7.10 -1.84
N LEU A 52 -0.76 -7.31 -0.80
CA LEU A 52 -0.33 -6.28 0.13
C LEU A 52 1.18 -6.42 0.36
N ILE A 53 1.93 -5.42 -0.08
CA ILE A 53 3.34 -5.24 0.22
C ILE A 53 3.45 -4.11 1.23
N SER A 54 4.10 -4.35 2.37
CA SER A 54 4.17 -3.35 3.43
C SER A 54 5.23 -3.70 4.46
N ASN A 55 5.72 -2.70 5.19
CA ASN A 55 6.52 -2.90 6.39
C ASN A 55 5.69 -2.91 7.70
N TYR A 56 4.36 -3.08 7.61
CA TYR A 56 3.54 -3.33 8.79
C TYR A 56 3.86 -4.71 9.39
N PRO A 57 3.67 -4.91 10.71
CA PRO A 57 3.81 -6.22 11.32
C PRO A 57 2.95 -7.27 10.62
N SER A 58 3.52 -8.45 10.36
CA SER A 58 2.85 -9.53 9.63
C SER A 58 1.54 -9.99 10.29
N SER A 59 1.45 -9.91 11.62
CA SER A 59 0.22 -10.19 12.37
C SER A 59 -0.91 -9.22 12.03
N TRP A 60 -0.58 -7.94 11.80
CA TRP A 60 -1.54 -6.91 11.43
C TRP A 60 -2.01 -7.11 9.98
N THR A 61 -1.07 -7.32 9.05
CA THR A 61 -1.40 -7.52 7.62
C THR A 61 -2.20 -8.81 7.40
N SER A 62 -1.84 -9.89 8.08
CA SER A 62 -2.58 -11.16 8.02
C SER A 62 -4.02 -10.97 8.50
N ARG A 63 -4.21 -10.30 9.64
CA ARG A 63 -5.55 -10.00 10.16
C ARG A 63 -6.34 -9.10 9.21
N TYR A 64 -5.71 -8.06 8.65
CA TYR A 64 -6.34 -7.13 7.72
C TYR A 64 -6.88 -7.85 6.48
N LEU A 65 -6.09 -8.76 5.90
CA LEU A 65 -6.50 -9.56 4.74
C LEU A 65 -7.56 -10.60 5.10
N GLN A 66 -7.37 -11.36 6.19
CA GLN A 66 -8.32 -12.39 6.65
C GLN A 66 -9.70 -11.82 6.96
N GLN A 67 -9.76 -10.67 7.63
CA GLN A 67 -11.01 -9.99 7.96
C GLN A 67 -11.54 -9.12 6.82
N ARG A 68 -10.87 -9.13 5.66
CA ARG A 68 -11.25 -8.41 4.44
C ARG A 68 -11.50 -6.91 4.68
N TYR A 69 -10.66 -6.30 5.51
CA TYR A 69 -10.81 -4.87 5.85
C TYR A 69 -10.68 -3.94 4.65
N HIS A 70 -9.98 -4.35 3.58
CA HIS A 70 -9.93 -3.61 2.31
C HIS A 70 -11.31 -3.29 1.71
N SER A 71 -12.35 -4.06 2.03
CA SER A 71 -13.72 -3.81 1.56
C SER A 71 -14.45 -2.69 2.31
N LEU A 72 -13.95 -2.32 3.49
CA LEU A 72 -14.50 -1.28 4.36
C LEU A 72 -13.55 -0.09 4.55
N ASP A 73 -12.29 -0.23 4.14
CA ASP A 73 -11.25 0.77 4.32
C ASP A 73 -11.55 2.01 3.45
N PRO A 74 -11.80 3.19 4.07
CA PRO A 74 -12.08 4.40 3.32
C PRO A 74 -10.94 4.82 2.39
N VAL A 75 -9.69 4.48 2.69
CA VAL A 75 -8.54 4.77 1.82
C VAL A 75 -8.66 3.99 0.51
N ILE A 76 -8.97 2.69 0.61
CA ILE A 76 -9.18 1.82 -0.55
C ILE A 76 -10.41 2.25 -1.34
N LEU A 77 -11.55 2.45 -0.66
CA LEU A 77 -12.80 2.84 -1.31
C LEU A 77 -12.67 4.18 -2.05
N ARG A 78 -11.99 5.17 -1.47
CA ARG A 78 -11.72 6.44 -2.16
C ARG A 78 -10.81 6.27 -3.37
N GLY A 79 -9.78 5.42 -3.28
CA GLY A 79 -8.90 5.12 -4.41
C GLY A 79 -9.66 4.50 -5.58
N LEU A 80 -10.58 3.56 -5.29
CA LEU A 80 -11.43 2.95 -6.31
C LEU A 80 -12.39 3.96 -6.95
N CYS A 81 -13.02 4.82 -6.15
CA CYS A 81 -13.89 5.89 -6.68
C CYS A 81 -13.13 6.93 -7.51
N ALA A 82 -11.88 7.25 -7.16
CA ALA A 82 -11.03 8.15 -7.95
C ALA A 82 -10.66 7.53 -9.31
N GLY A 83 -10.51 6.20 -9.36
CA GLY A 83 -10.35 5.44 -10.60
C GLY A 83 -11.55 5.52 -11.54
N CYS A 84 -12.75 5.88 -11.06
CA CYS A 84 -13.91 6.06 -11.95
C CYS A 84 -13.79 7.27 -12.91
N LYS A 85 -12.77 8.12 -12.76
CA LYS A 85 -12.46 9.22 -13.71
C LYS A 85 -11.26 8.94 -14.63
N ALA A 86 -10.46 7.93 -14.34
CA ALA A 86 -9.31 7.57 -15.16
C ALA A 86 -9.53 6.13 -15.63
N GLY A 87 -9.79 5.97 -16.93
CA GLY A 87 -9.93 4.66 -17.57
C GLY A 87 -8.88 3.68 -17.03
N ILE A 88 -9.37 2.49 -16.71
CA ILE A 88 -8.67 1.27 -16.32
C ILE A 88 -7.21 1.29 -16.82
N HIS A 89 -6.26 0.99 -15.93
CA HIS A 89 -4.78 1.11 -16.02
C HIS A 89 -4.20 2.29 -15.23
N SER A 90 -4.35 2.27 -13.91
CA SER A 90 -3.48 3.07 -13.04
C SER A 90 -2.97 2.23 -11.88
N ILE A 91 -1.72 1.80 -12.01
CA ILE A 91 -0.86 1.37 -10.90
C ILE A 91 -0.67 2.61 -10.01
N GLY A 92 -1.56 2.77 -9.05
CA GLY A 92 -1.51 3.83 -8.06
C GLY A 92 -0.67 3.38 -6.87
N VAL A 93 0.59 3.83 -6.80
CA VAL A 93 1.37 3.78 -5.56
C VAL A 93 0.76 4.79 -4.59
N TRP A 94 0.04 4.31 -3.59
CA TRP A 94 -0.47 5.15 -2.51
C TRP A 94 0.39 4.94 -1.27
N ILE A 95 1.29 5.88 -1.02
CA ILE A 95 1.95 6.00 0.29
C ILE A 95 0.85 6.42 1.26
N ALA A 96 0.37 5.48 2.08
CA ALA A 96 -0.51 5.79 3.19
C ALA A 96 0.26 6.65 4.21
N LEU A 97 0.23 7.98 4.01
CA LEU A 97 0.66 8.95 4.99
C LEU A 97 -0.12 8.73 6.29
N GLY A 98 0.53 8.10 7.26
CA GLY A 98 0.53 8.54 8.65
C GLY A 98 -0.78 8.60 9.42
N THR A 99 -1.91 8.14 8.90
CA THR A 99 -3.11 7.96 9.73
C THR A 99 -3.22 6.49 10.05
N VAL A 100 -2.52 6.09 11.13
CA VAL A 100 -2.88 4.91 11.91
C VAL A 100 -4.38 5.04 12.18
N CYS A 101 -5.20 4.34 11.40
CA CYS A 101 -6.57 4.08 11.76
C CYS A 101 -6.48 3.22 13.01
N ARG A 102 -6.38 3.88 14.17
CA ARG A 102 -6.57 3.30 15.48
C ARG A 102 -8.05 2.92 15.51
N ILE A 103 -8.37 1.80 14.87
CA ILE A 103 -9.62 1.08 15.11
C ILE A 103 -9.56 0.74 16.59
N ARG A 104 -10.30 1.56 17.34
CA ARG A 104 -10.51 1.43 18.77
C ARG A 104 -10.88 -0.02 19.03
N SER A 105 -9.94 -0.77 19.60
CA SER A 105 -10.17 -2.11 20.12
C SER A 105 -11.26 -1.97 21.17
N ASN A 106 -12.50 -2.21 20.75
CA ASN A 106 -13.56 -2.49 21.69
C ASN A 106 -13.46 -3.97 22.00
N LYS A 107 -13.30 -4.25 23.28
CA LYS A 107 -13.25 -5.55 23.93
C LYS A 107 -14.21 -6.55 23.25
N PHE A 108 -13.72 -7.72 22.88
CA PHE A 108 -13.91 -9.01 23.56
C PHE A 108 -12.99 -10.05 22.91
#